data_AF-A0A820K7W6-F1
#
_entry.id   AF-A0A820K7W6-F1
#
_cell.length_a   1.000
_cell.length_b   1.000
_cell.length_c   1.000
_cell.angle_alpha   90.00
_cell.angle_beta   90.00
_cell.angle_gamma   90.00
#
_symmetry.space_group_name_H-M   'P 1'
#
loop_
_entity.id
_entity.type
_entity.pdbx_description
1 polymer ?
#
loop_
_entity_poly.entity_id
_entity_poly.type
_entity_poly.pdbx_seq_one_letter_code
_entity_poly.pdbx_strand_id
1 'polypeptide(L)'
;HAIFASMPSQTPTITGITPQTGTPNSLVTLTGNFETACYSRDVVGCAQDDNALISRIYIGGHLCNVINQNTGVIYAAVNDTGLECNFEGTEVGLFNVSMLVTNEFGRALVDPSLYRVSADETFYTFQSYAVISSVSPGTGSTAGGTTVTINGNYFSDSTQYPIEVNVGGQPCT
;
A
#
# COMPACT_ATOMS: atom_id res chain seq x y z
N HIS A 1 27.51 -21.03 11.25
CA HIS A 1 27.24 -19.89 10.35
C HIS A 1 26.37 -20.42 9.22
N ALA A 2 25.13 -19.95 9.10
CA ALA A 2 24.29 -20.24 7.95
C ALA A 2 24.36 -19.04 7.00
N ILE A 3 24.58 -19.29 5.71
CA ILE A 3 24.54 -18.27 4.66
C ILE A 3 23.19 -18.44 3.96
N PHE A 4 22.38 -17.38 3.96
CA PHE A 4 21.14 -17.34 3.20
C PHE A 4 21.44 -16.67 1.86
N ALA A 5 21.28 -17.42 0.77
CA ALA A 5 21.42 -16.91 -0.60
C ALA A 5 20.06 -17.01 -1.30
N SER A 6 19.62 -15.93 -1.94
CA SER A 6 18.43 -15.96 -2.80
C SER A 6 18.71 -16.78 -4.04
N MET A 7 17.84 -17.74 -4.36
CA MET A 7 17.88 -18.46 -5.64
C MET A 7 16.89 -17.82 -6.62
N PRO A 8 17.35 -17.27 -7.76
CA PRO A 8 16.47 -16.56 -8.70
C PRO A 8 15.28 -17.38 -9.21
N SER A 9 15.43 -18.71 -9.33
CA SER A 9 14.37 -19.63 -9.74
C SER A 9 13.39 -20.01 -8.63
N GLN A 10 13.60 -19.51 -7.41
CA GLN A 10 12.76 -19.76 -6.23
C GLN A 10 12.47 -18.46 -5.48
N THR A 11 12.76 -17.29 -6.06
CA THR A 11 12.50 -16.01 -5.40
C THR A 11 11.39 -15.31 -6.18
N PRO A 12 10.16 -15.20 -5.63
CA PRO A 12 9.10 -14.47 -6.29
C PRO A 12 9.51 -13.01 -6.44
N THR A 13 8.93 -12.29 -7.39
CA THR A 13 9.28 -10.91 -7.70
C THR A 13 8.04 -10.03 -7.75
N ILE A 14 8.19 -8.77 -7.36
CA ILE A 14 7.21 -7.71 -7.61
C ILE A 14 7.87 -6.71 -8.55
N THR A 15 7.36 -6.62 -9.78
CA THR A 15 7.89 -5.75 -10.84
C THR A 15 6.95 -4.61 -11.19
N GLY A 16 5.74 -4.59 -10.62
CA GLY A 16 4.79 -3.49 -10.77
C GLY A 16 3.90 -3.30 -9.56
N ILE A 17 3.57 -2.03 -9.30
CA ILE A 17 2.56 -1.60 -8.34
C ILE A 17 1.80 -0.43 -8.98
N THR A 18 0.46 -0.52 -9.08
CA THR A 18 -0.37 0.52 -9.70
C THR A 18 -1.73 0.64 -9.00
N PRO A 19 -2.16 1.85 -8.61
CA PRO A 19 -1.38 3.09 -8.62
C PRO A 19 -0.26 3.06 -7.56
N GLN A 20 0.78 3.87 -7.75
CA GLN A 20 1.82 4.06 -6.72
C GLN A 20 1.41 5.06 -5.64
N THR A 21 0.24 5.67 -5.78
CA THR A 21 -0.32 6.61 -4.82
C THR A 21 -1.81 6.34 -4.63
N GLY A 22 -2.32 6.46 -3.41
CA GLY A 22 -3.75 6.29 -3.14
C GLY A 22 -4.14 6.78 -1.76
N THR A 23 -5.43 6.78 -1.45
CA THR A 23 -5.87 6.88 -0.05
C THR A 23 -5.72 5.53 0.65
N PRO A 24 -5.74 5.47 1.99
CA PRO A 24 -6.27 4.31 2.72
C PRO A 24 -7.50 3.68 2.02
N ASN A 25 -7.56 2.35 1.97
CA ASN A 25 -8.56 1.55 1.26
C ASN A 25 -8.56 1.69 -0.28
N SER A 26 -7.48 2.20 -0.87
CA SER A 26 -7.32 2.13 -2.32
C SER A 26 -7.02 0.69 -2.75
N LEU A 27 -7.56 0.31 -3.90
CA LEU A 27 -7.18 -0.92 -4.58
C LEU A 27 -5.85 -0.70 -5.30
N VAL A 28 -4.98 -1.68 -5.16
CA VAL A 28 -3.63 -1.69 -5.71
C VAL A 28 -3.44 -2.98 -6.50
N THR A 29 -3.07 -2.84 -7.77
CA THR A 29 -2.64 -3.94 -8.62
C THR A 29 -1.14 -4.17 -8.42
N LEU A 30 -0.76 -5.40 -8.09
CA LEU A 30 0.62 -5.84 -8.07
C LEU A 30 0.88 -6.74 -9.27
N THR A 31 2.02 -6.60 -9.92
CA THR A 31 2.48 -7.48 -11.00
C THR A 31 3.88 -8.00 -10.75
N GLY A 32 4.22 -9.16 -11.30
CA GLY A 32 5.53 -9.78 -11.11
C GLY A 32 5.58 -11.22 -11.58
N ASN A 33 6.42 -12.01 -10.92
CA ASN A 33 6.38 -13.47 -10.97
C ASN A 33 6.21 -13.98 -9.54
N PHE A 34 5.02 -14.48 -9.22
CA PHE A 34 4.61 -14.86 -7.87
C PHE A 34 4.81 -16.34 -7.57
N GLU A 35 5.25 -17.12 -8.57
CA GLU A 35 5.48 -18.58 -8.49
C GLU A 35 4.20 -19.41 -8.26
N THR A 36 3.06 -18.77 -7.96
CA THR A 36 1.79 -19.41 -7.70
C THR A 36 0.62 -18.45 -7.96
N ALA A 37 -0.51 -19.01 -8.40
CA ALA A 37 -1.80 -18.31 -8.46
C ALA A 37 -2.66 -18.55 -7.20
N CYS A 38 -2.20 -19.39 -6.28
CA CYS A 38 -2.98 -19.80 -5.11
C CYS A 38 -2.88 -18.76 -3.99
N TYR A 39 -4.00 -18.16 -3.60
CA TYR A 39 -4.11 -17.24 -2.46
C TYR A 39 -4.93 -17.81 -1.30
N SER A 40 -5.62 -18.94 -1.52
CA SER A 40 -6.36 -19.70 -0.51
C SER A 40 -6.35 -21.19 -0.88
N ARG A 41 -6.50 -22.07 0.11
CA ARG A 41 -6.66 -23.52 -0.09
C ARG A 41 -8.01 -23.88 -0.71
N ASP A 42 -8.99 -22.98 -0.65
CA ASP A 42 -10.33 -23.18 -1.23
C ASP A 42 -10.36 -22.96 -2.76
N VAL A 43 -9.27 -22.44 -3.34
CA VAL A 43 -9.15 -22.27 -4.79
C VAL A 43 -8.96 -23.64 -5.45
N VAL A 44 -9.70 -23.89 -6.52
CA VAL A 44 -9.60 -25.14 -7.29
C VAL A 44 -8.15 -25.36 -7.75
N GLY A 45 -7.57 -26.50 -7.40
CA GLY A 45 -6.18 -26.83 -7.70
C GLY A 45 -5.17 -26.40 -6.63
N CYS A 46 -5.58 -25.65 -5.60
CA CYS A 46 -4.70 -25.13 -4.55
C CYS A 46 -4.78 -25.88 -3.20
N ALA A 47 -5.70 -26.85 -3.10
CA ALA A 47 -5.99 -27.58 -1.86
C ALA A 47 -4.83 -28.45 -1.34
N GLN A 48 -3.94 -28.91 -2.21
CA GLN A 48 -2.79 -29.72 -1.80
C GLN A 48 -1.74 -28.87 -1.08
N ASP A 49 -1.14 -29.38 -0.01
CA ASP A 49 -0.18 -28.65 0.81
C ASP A 49 1.10 -28.27 0.06
N ASP A 50 1.50 -29.07 -0.92
CA ASP A 50 2.67 -28.83 -1.77
C ASP A 50 2.48 -27.63 -2.71
N ASN A 51 1.25 -27.15 -2.91
CA ASN A 51 1.02 -25.90 -3.63
C ASN A 51 1.46 -24.72 -2.77
N ALA A 52 2.35 -23.89 -3.31
CA ALA A 52 2.70 -22.64 -2.66
C ALA A 52 1.50 -21.68 -2.63
N LEU A 53 1.40 -20.89 -1.56
CA LEU A 53 0.36 -19.89 -1.37
C LEU A 53 0.96 -18.49 -1.29
N ILE A 54 0.29 -17.52 -1.91
CA ILE A 54 0.42 -16.11 -1.57
C ILE A 54 -0.21 -15.93 -0.19
N SER A 55 0.62 -16.03 0.86
CA SER A 55 0.16 -16.08 2.24
C SER A 55 -0.20 -14.71 2.79
N ARG A 56 0.60 -13.68 2.50
CA ARG A 56 0.41 -12.32 2.98
C ARG A 56 1.02 -11.30 2.02
N ILE A 57 0.32 -10.19 1.88
CA ILE A 57 0.78 -9.01 1.14
C ILE A 57 0.68 -7.84 2.10
N TYR A 58 1.75 -7.06 2.16
CA TYR A 58 1.86 -5.90 3.03
C TYR A 58 2.23 -4.67 2.21
N ILE A 59 1.72 -3.52 2.62
CA ILE A 59 2.21 -2.21 2.20
C ILE A 59 2.48 -1.44 3.50
N GLY A 60 3.76 -1.20 3.80
CA GLY A 60 4.15 -0.47 5.01
C GLY A 60 3.83 -1.19 6.33
N GLY A 61 3.66 -2.52 6.30
CA GLY A 61 3.24 -3.31 7.47
C GLY A 61 1.72 -3.45 7.61
N HIS A 62 0.93 -2.68 6.87
CA HIS A 62 -0.51 -2.86 6.78
C HIS A 62 -0.84 -3.95 5.77
N LEU A 63 -1.93 -4.69 6.01
CA LEU A 63 -2.37 -5.75 5.12
C LEU A 63 -2.82 -5.16 3.77
N CYS A 64 -2.45 -5.82 2.67
CA CYS A 64 -3.07 -5.62 1.38
C CYS A 64 -3.93 -6.85 1.07
N ASN A 65 -5.25 -6.71 1.18
CA ASN A 65 -6.16 -7.84 1.20
C ASN A 65 -6.70 -8.15 -0.19
N VAL A 66 -6.49 -9.36 -0.67
CA VAL A 66 -6.97 -9.82 -1.99
C VAL A 66 -8.49 -10.10 -1.96
N ILE A 67 -9.03 -10.44 -0.79
CA ILE A 67 -10.44 -10.78 -0.59
C ILE A 67 -11.15 -9.56 -0.01
N ASN A 68 -12.22 -9.15 -0.70
CA ASN A 68 -13.10 -8.10 -0.20
C ASN A 68 -13.87 -8.62 1.03
N GLN A 69 -13.55 -8.04 2.19
CA GLN A 69 -14.11 -8.47 3.49
C GLN A 69 -15.64 -8.35 3.57
N ASN A 70 -16.27 -7.50 2.76
CA ASN A 70 -17.72 -7.32 2.76
C ASN A 70 -18.46 -8.39 1.94
N THR A 71 -17.81 -8.92 0.91
CA THR A 71 -18.45 -9.81 -0.06
C THR A 71 -17.90 -11.23 -0.03
N GLY A 72 -16.72 -11.43 0.56
CA GLY A 72 -16.00 -12.70 0.57
C GLY A 72 -15.41 -13.11 -0.78
N VAL A 73 -15.50 -12.25 -1.80
CA VAL A 73 -14.94 -12.51 -3.14
C VAL A 73 -13.69 -11.67 -3.39
N ILE A 74 -12.84 -12.12 -4.31
CA ILE A 74 -11.63 -11.39 -4.71
C ILE A 74 -11.96 -10.15 -5.54
N TYR A 75 -11.11 -9.12 -5.45
CA TYR A 75 -11.26 -7.89 -6.25
C TYR A 75 -11.04 -8.12 -7.75
N ALA A 76 -10.06 -8.96 -8.08
CA ALA A 76 -9.76 -9.38 -9.45
C ALA A 76 -9.21 -10.82 -9.45
N ALA A 77 -9.17 -11.45 -10.63
CA ALA A 77 -8.57 -12.78 -10.78
C ALA A 77 -7.09 -12.76 -10.38
N VAL A 78 -6.71 -13.69 -9.50
CA VAL A 78 -5.32 -13.89 -9.08
C VAL A 78 -4.66 -14.88 -10.04
N ASN A 79 -3.49 -14.52 -10.53
CA ASN A 79 -2.61 -15.40 -11.29
C ASN A 79 -1.17 -15.32 -10.76
N ASP A 80 -0.29 -16.10 -11.36
CA ASP A 80 1.14 -16.13 -11.04
C ASP A 80 1.91 -14.87 -11.45
N THR A 81 1.26 -13.92 -12.14
CA THR A 81 1.88 -12.66 -12.58
C THR A 81 1.19 -11.39 -12.09
N GLY A 82 0.02 -11.51 -11.47
CA GLY A 82 -0.82 -10.35 -11.17
C GLY A 82 -1.96 -10.64 -10.21
N LEU A 83 -2.24 -9.66 -9.37
CA LEU A 83 -3.37 -9.64 -8.45
C LEU A 83 -3.79 -8.19 -8.13
N GLU A 84 -4.97 -8.05 -7.55
CA GLU A 84 -5.45 -6.79 -6.98
C GLU A 84 -5.74 -6.98 -5.49
N CYS A 85 -5.30 -6.03 -4.67
CA CYS A 85 -5.51 -6.06 -3.23
C CYS A 85 -5.88 -4.69 -2.67
N ASN A 86 -6.69 -4.68 -1.63
CA ASN A 86 -7.09 -3.47 -0.90
C ASN A 86 -6.05 -3.10 0.16
N PHE A 87 -5.49 -1.90 0.07
CA PHE A 87 -4.58 -1.37 1.09
C PHE A 87 -5.36 -1.00 2.37
N GLU A 88 -5.29 -1.83 3.40
CA GLU A 88 -6.02 -1.64 4.67
C GLU A 88 -5.28 -0.72 5.67
N GLY A 89 -4.28 0.04 5.23
CA GLY A 89 -3.63 1.04 6.08
C GLY A 89 -4.56 2.21 6.39
N THR A 90 -4.40 2.82 7.55
CA THR A 90 -5.23 3.95 8.03
C THR A 90 -4.50 5.29 8.02
N GLU A 91 -3.19 5.26 7.80
CA GLU A 91 -2.30 6.40 7.95
C GLU A 91 -1.81 6.95 6.60
N VAL A 92 -1.42 8.22 6.62
CA VAL A 92 -0.76 8.88 5.50
C VAL A 92 0.75 8.73 5.63
N GLY A 93 1.42 8.29 4.58
CA GLY A 93 2.87 8.13 4.61
C GLY A 93 3.45 7.43 3.39
N LEU A 94 4.74 7.12 3.52
CA LEU A 94 5.55 6.43 2.53
C LEU A 94 5.72 4.97 2.93
N PHE A 95 5.37 4.05 2.04
CA PHE A 95 5.26 2.63 2.34
C PHE A 95 5.96 1.76 1.30
N ASN A 96 6.49 0.64 1.78
CA ASN A 96 7.10 -0.39 0.94
C ASN A 96 6.20 -1.62 0.84
N VAL A 97 6.01 -2.10 -0.38
CA VAL A 97 5.29 -3.33 -0.65
C VAL A 97 6.15 -4.54 -0.28
N SER A 98 5.53 -5.60 0.24
CA SER A 98 6.17 -6.87 0.54
C SER A 98 5.14 -7.99 0.34
N MET A 99 5.54 -9.09 -0.28
CA MET A 99 4.72 -10.30 -0.42
C MET A 99 5.45 -11.52 0.14
N LEU A 100 4.72 -12.44 0.76
CA LEU A 100 5.22 -13.71 1.27
C LEU A 100 4.53 -14.86 0.54
N VAL A 101 5.33 -15.70 -0.12
CA VAL A 101 4.90 -16.94 -0.74
C VAL A 101 5.40 -18.11 0.11
N THR A 102 4.55 -19.11 0.36
CA THR A 102 4.91 -20.25 1.23
C THR A 102 5.89 -21.21 0.56
N ASN A 103 6.20 -22.31 1.26
CA ASN A 103 7.10 -23.37 0.83
C ASN A 103 8.54 -22.85 0.72
N GLU A 104 9.22 -23.09 -0.39
CA GLU A 104 10.61 -22.69 -0.61
C GLU A 104 10.78 -21.26 -1.10
N PHE A 105 9.69 -20.57 -1.45
CA PHE A 105 9.74 -19.28 -2.16
C PHE A 105 10.01 -18.07 -1.27
N GLY A 106 9.38 -18.01 -0.09
CA GLY A 106 9.63 -16.95 0.90
C GLY A 106 9.20 -15.55 0.45
N ARG A 107 9.98 -14.53 0.82
CA ARG A 107 9.64 -13.13 0.56
C ARG A 107 10.00 -12.73 -0.87
N ALA A 108 9.07 -12.05 -1.54
CA ALA A 108 9.28 -11.56 -2.89
C ALA A 108 10.35 -10.45 -2.94
N LEU A 109 11.21 -10.52 -3.96
CA LEU A 109 12.15 -9.47 -4.32
C LEU A 109 11.42 -8.36 -5.07
N VAL A 110 11.49 -7.13 -4.55
CA VAL A 110 10.91 -5.96 -5.20
C VAL A 110 11.90 -5.42 -6.23
N ASP A 111 11.44 -5.18 -7.45
CA ASP A 111 12.26 -4.59 -8.52
C ASP A 111 12.73 -3.17 -8.10
N PRO A 112 14.05 -2.89 -8.13
CA PRO A 112 14.60 -1.60 -7.74
C PRO A 112 13.98 -0.39 -8.47
N SER A 113 13.47 -0.58 -9.68
CA SER A 113 12.84 0.49 -10.48
C SER A 113 11.50 0.98 -9.91
N LEU A 114 10.89 0.22 -8.99
CA LEU A 114 9.66 0.61 -8.32
C LEU A 114 9.87 1.65 -7.22
N TYR A 115 11.09 1.73 -6.67
CA TYR A 115 11.37 2.67 -5.60
C TYR A 115 11.36 4.12 -6.10
N ARG A 116 10.69 4.96 -5.32
CA ARG A 116 10.75 6.42 -5.36
C ARG A 116 11.58 6.89 -4.17
N VAL A 117 12.10 8.11 -4.26
CA VAL A 117 12.92 8.74 -3.22
C VAL A 117 12.24 10.03 -2.81
N SER A 118 11.97 10.18 -1.52
CA SER A 118 11.43 11.41 -0.92
C SER A 118 12.55 12.42 -0.60
N ALA A 119 12.17 13.62 -0.17
CA ALA A 119 13.12 14.69 0.14
C ALA A 119 14.03 14.38 1.35
N ASP A 120 13.60 13.49 2.24
CA ASP A 120 14.34 12.95 3.38
C ASP A 120 15.13 11.68 3.03
N GLU A 121 15.33 11.40 1.73
CA GLU A 121 16.09 10.24 1.23
C GLU A 121 15.48 8.87 1.59
N THR A 122 14.19 8.84 1.93
CA THR A 122 13.46 7.60 2.21
C THR A 122 13.02 6.94 0.90
N PHE A 123 13.35 5.65 0.75
CA PHE A 123 12.90 4.83 -0.38
C PHE A 123 11.52 4.22 -0.11
N TYR A 124 10.59 4.40 -1.05
CA TYR A 124 9.22 3.90 -0.94
C TYR A 124 8.68 3.40 -2.28
N THR A 125 7.73 2.46 -2.27
CA THR A 125 7.06 1.96 -3.49
C THR A 125 5.62 2.43 -3.62
N PHE A 126 5.01 2.87 -2.52
CA PHE A 126 3.64 3.37 -2.45
C PHE A 126 3.55 4.56 -1.50
N GLN A 127 2.79 5.59 -1.86
CA GLN A 127 2.54 6.74 -1.00
C GLN A 127 1.04 6.92 -0.79
N SER A 128 0.60 6.96 0.47
CA SER A 128 -0.78 7.32 0.77
C SER A 128 -0.96 8.84 0.93
N TYR A 129 -2.18 9.35 0.76
CA TYR A 129 -2.50 10.77 0.95
C TYR A 129 -3.86 11.01 1.64
N ALA A 130 -3.98 12.16 2.30
CA ALA A 130 -5.20 12.64 2.92
C ALA A 130 -6.12 13.31 1.88
N VAL A 131 -7.42 13.32 2.14
CA VAL A 131 -8.41 13.98 1.27
C VAL A 131 -9.09 15.09 2.02
N ILE A 132 -9.09 16.31 1.47
CA ILE A 132 -9.92 17.41 1.96
C ILE A 132 -11.25 17.38 1.19
N SER A 133 -12.37 17.34 1.92
CA SER A 133 -13.71 17.34 1.34
C SER A 133 -14.36 18.72 1.38
N SER A 134 -14.07 19.55 2.39
CA SER A 134 -14.59 20.92 2.46
C SER A 134 -13.77 21.80 3.41
N VAL A 135 -13.88 23.11 3.19
CA VAL A 135 -13.34 24.16 4.07
C VAL A 135 -14.45 25.16 4.35
N SER A 136 -14.68 25.51 5.62
CA SER A 136 -15.73 26.45 6.03
C SER A 136 -15.27 27.33 7.21
N PRO A 137 -15.52 28.65 7.20
CA PRO A 137 -16.16 29.40 6.13
C PRO A 137 -15.23 29.55 4.91
N GLY A 138 -15.81 29.61 3.71
CA GLY A 138 -15.05 29.82 2.47
C GLY A 138 -14.55 31.25 2.27
N THR A 139 -14.83 32.15 3.21
CA THR A 139 -14.40 33.56 3.21
C THR A 139 -14.07 33.99 4.65
N GLY A 140 -13.22 34.99 4.79
CA GLY A 140 -12.76 35.48 6.09
C GLY A 140 -12.25 36.91 6.01
N SER A 141 -11.90 37.47 7.17
CA SER A 141 -11.33 38.81 7.29
C SER A 141 -9.94 38.89 6.67
N THR A 142 -9.65 39.96 5.91
CA THR A 142 -8.29 40.26 5.43
C THR A 142 -7.31 40.57 6.56
N ALA A 143 -7.81 40.90 7.76
CA ALA A 143 -6.99 41.08 8.96
C ALA A 143 -6.59 39.75 9.63
N GLY A 144 -7.11 38.60 9.15
CA GLY A 144 -6.89 37.29 9.78
C GLY A 144 -7.86 36.98 10.91
N GLY A 145 -7.56 35.94 11.70
CA GLY A 145 -8.34 35.52 12.87
C GLY A 145 -9.66 34.80 12.54
N THR A 146 -9.91 34.47 11.28
CA THR A 146 -11.09 33.67 10.89
C THR A 146 -10.82 32.21 11.22
N THR A 147 -11.55 31.64 12.18
CA THR A 147 -11.51 30.19 12.44
C THR A 147 -12.06 29.44 11.22
N VAL A 148 -11.22 28.57 10.65
CA VAL A 148 -11.60 27.69 9.54
C VAL A 148 -11.69 26.24 10.03
N THR A 149 -12.72 25.56 9.55
CA THR A 149 -12.93 24.12 9.73
C THR A 149 -12.63 23.43 8.42
N ILE A 150 -11.65 22.52 8.43
CA ILE A 150 -11.29 21.67 7.29
C ILE A 150 -11.84 20.28 7.56
N ASN A 151 -12.75 19.82 6.72
CA ASN A 151 -13.26 18.46 6.79
C ASN A 151 -12.57 17.60 5.72
N GLY A 152 -12.38 16.33 6.03
CA GLY A 152 -11.67 15.40 5.16
C GLY A 152 -11.46 14.06 5.82
N ASN A 153 -10.69 13.21 5.14
CA ASN A 153 -10.34 11.87 5.60
C ASN A 153 -8.83 11.70 5.66
N TYR A 154 -8.38 10.86 6.58
CA TYR A 154 -6.98 10.42 6.71
C TYR A 154 -6.00 11.55 6.99
N PHE A 155 -6.42 12.61 7.69
CA PHE A 155 -5.46 13.56 8.23
C PHE A 155 -4.53 12.86 9.22
N SER A 156 -3.23 13.00 9.00
CA SER A 156 -2.19 12.35 9.81
C SER A 156 -2.21 12.89 11.23
N ASP A 157 -2.22 12.00 12.22
CA ASP A 157 -1.91 12.29 13.61
C ASP A 157 -0.42 11.98 13.95
N SER A 158 0.33 11.50 12.96
CA SER A 158 1.75 11.16 13.10
C SER A 158 2.61 12.41 13.23
N THR A 159 3.56 12.37 14.17
CA THR A 159 4.60 13.39 14.32
C THR A 159 5.58 13.40 13.14
N GLN A 160 5.66 12.31 12.37
CA GLN A 160 6.50 12.24 11.16
C GLN A 160 5.93 13.06 10.01
N TYR A 161 4.60 13.19 9.93
CA TYR A 161 3.89 13.94 8.90
C TYR A 161 2.96 14.95 9.56
N PRO A 162 3.51 16.05 10.15
CA PRO A 162 2.71 17.04 10.86
C PRO A 162 1.73 17.74 9.92
N ILE A 163 0.55 18.05 10.44
CA ILE A 163 -0.44 18.85 9.71
C ILE A 163 0.02 20.31 9.70
N GLU A 164 0.29 20.83 8.51
CA GLU A 164 0.54 22.24 8.28
C GLU A 164 -0.53 22.81 7.36
N VAL A 165 -1.16 23.91 7.77
CA VAL A 165 -2.18 24.61 6.98
C VAL A 165 -1.67 26.00 6.68
N ASN A 166 -1.54 26.33 5.40
CA ASN A 166 -1.12 27.65 4.93
C ASN A 166 -2.21 28.27 4.06
N VAL A 167 -2.60 29.53 4.34
CA VAL A 167 -3.56 30.30 3.55
C VAL A 167 -2.83 31.51 2.95
N GLY A 168 -2.77 31.58 1.61
CA GLY A 168 -2.04 32.66 0.93
C GLY A 168 -0.55 32.71 1.24
N GLY A 169 0.06 31.56 1.58
CA GLY A 169 1.47 31.44 1.97
C GLY A 169 1.77 31.82 3.43
N GLN A 170 0.76 32.12 4.25
CA GLN A 170 0.90 32.37 5.68
C GLN A 170 0.38 31.19 6.51
N PRO A 171 1.07 30.78 7.59
CA PRO A 171 0.58 29.76 8.50
C PRO A 171 -0.78 30.11 9.11
N CYS A 172 -1.70 29.15 9.11
CA CYS A 172 -3.00 29.23 9.76
C CYS A 172 -2.88 28.67 11.18
N THR A 173 -3.08 29.51 12.18
CA THR A 173 -2.94 29.17 13.61
C THR A 173 -4.24 29.35 14.38
#